data_AF-A0A380KE77-F1
#
_entry.id   AF-A0A380KE77-F1
#
_cell.length_a   1.000
_cell.length_b   1.000
_cell.length_c   1.000
_cell.angle_alpha   90.00
_cell.angle_beta   90.00
_cell.angle_gamma   90.00
#
_symmetry.space_group_name_H-M   'P 1'
#
loop_
_entity.id
_entity.type
_entity.pdbx_description
1 polymer ?
#
loop_
_entity_poly.entity_id
_entity_poly.type
_entity_poly.pdbx_seq_one_letter_code
_entity_poly.pdbx_strand_id
1 'polypeptide(L)'
;MDMREWAKEFEVVNGRKANSDEFLAAKQQGFPSLMSDEKDELPKDQINPTSEKLSWLQIAARVIVVLVVAVFGYLVGYLFA
;
A
#
# COMPACT_ATOMS: atom_id res chain seq x y z
N MET A 1 11.69 -23.64 10.39
CA MET A 1 13.09 -23.66 9.92
C MET A 1 13.98 -23.42 11.11
N ASP A 2 15.18 -24.01 11.17
CA ASP A 2 16.09 -23.73 12.28
C ASP A 2 16.88 -22.43 12.08
N MET A 3 17.30 -21.81 13.19
CA MET A 3 18.11 -20.58 13.20
C MET A 3 19.30 -20.62 12.23
N ARG A 4 20.02 -21.75 12.20
CA ARG A 4 21.24 -21.91 11.38
C ARG A 4 20.92 -22.03 9.91
N GLU A 5 19.82 -22.70 9.57
CA GLU A 5 19.37 -22.84 8.19
C GLU A 5 18.92 -21.48 7.66
N TRP A 6 18.14 -20.74 8.46
CA TRP A 6 17.69 -19.40 8.09
C TRP A 6 18.84 -18.43 7.88
N ALA A 7 19.85 -18.43 8.77
CA ALA A 7 21.03 -17.58 8.61
C ALA A 7 21.82 -17.93 7.33
N LYS A 8 21.91 -19.21 6.99
CA LYS A 8 22.56 -19.67 5.76
C LYS A 8 21.77 -19.25 4.52
N GLU A 9 20.44 -19.41 4.52
CA GLU A 9 19.60 -18.88 3.45
C GLU A 9 19.70 -17.36 3.35
N PHE A 10 19.75 -16.66 4.48
CA PHE A 10 19.86 -15.21 4.50
C PHE A 10 21.17 -14.74 3.85
N GLU A 11 22.29 -15.39 4.16
CA GLU A 11 23.58 -15.10 3.53
C GLU A 11 23.57 -15.41 2.03
N VAL A 12 22.91 -16.49 1.61
CA VAL A 12 22.80 -16.86 0.19
C VAL A 12 21.90 -15.89 -0.57
N VAL A 13 20.78 -15.46 0.01
CA VAL A 13 19.78 -14.58 -0.62
C VAL A 13 20.25 -13.12 -0.63
N ASN A 14 20.81 -12.63 0.49
CA ASN A 14 21.21 -11.23 0.64
C ASN A 14 22.69 -10.97 0.35
N GLY A 15 23.52 -12.00 0.23
CA GLY A 15 24.98 -11.87 0.04
C GLY A 15 25.72 -11.29 1.25
N ARG A 16 25.05 -11.17 2.40
CA ARG A 16 25.60 -10.64 3.66
C ARG A 16 25.01 -11.36 4.86
N LYS A 17 25.69 -11.26 6.00
CA LYS A 17 25.17 -11.77 7.28
C LYS A 17 23.97 -10.96 7.73
N ALA A 18 23.02 -11.64 8.37
CA ALA A 18 21.91 -10.98 9.06
C ALA A 18 22.45 -10.10 10.18
N ASN A 19 21.92 -8.88 10.30
CA ASN A 19 22.23 -8.03 11.45
C ASN A 19 21.41 -8.48 12.69
N SER A 20 21.65 -7.87 13.85
CA SER A 20 20.92 -8.24 15.08
C SER A 20 19.41 -7.99 15.01
N ASP A 21 18.97 -6.92 14.34
CA ASP A 21 17.56 -6.56 14.21
C ASP A 21 16.81 -7.53 13.27
N GLU A 22 17.41 -7.86 12.13
CA GLU A 22 16.88 -8.84 11.16
C GLU A 22 16.79 -10.22 11.78
N PHE A 23 17.80 -10.59 12.56
CA PHE A 23 17.80 -11.84 13.31
C PHE A 23 16.70 -11.86 14.38
N LEU A 24 16.48 -10.75 15.08
CA LEU A 24 15.42 -10.62 16.08
C LEU A 24 14.03 -10.71 15.43
N ALA A 25 13.85 -10.05 14.29
CA ALA A 25 12.63 -10.11 13.50
C ALA A 25 12.34 -11.54 13.02
N ALA A 26 13.35 -12.22 12.46
CA ALA A 26 13.22 -13.61 12.04
C ALA A 26 12.91 -14.53 13.23
N LYS A 27 13.53 -14.30 14.39
CA LYS A 27 13.24 -15.05 15.62
C LYS A 27 11.79 -14.87 16.07
N GLN A 28 11.25 -13.64 16.03
CA GLN A 28 9.85 -13.36 16.36
C GLN A 28 8.88 -14.05 15.39
N GLN A 29 9.30 -14.20 14.13
CA GLN A 29 8.54 -14.84 13.06
C GLN A 29 8.77 -16.37 12.97
N GLY A 30 9.63 -16.94 13.81
CA GLY A 30 9.92 -18.39 13.78
C GLY A 30 10.80 -18.83 12.60
N PHE A 31 11.67 -17.94 12.11
CA PHE A 31 12.61 -18.15 11.01
C PHE A 31 11.89 -18.56 9.70
N PRO A 32 11.26 -17.61 8.99
CA PRO A 32 10.57 -17.90 7.73
C PRO A 32 11.54 -18.25 6.60
N SER A 33 11.15 -19.15 5.70
CA SER A 33 11.94 -19.51 4.51
C SER A 33 12.17 -18.28 3.61
N LEU A 34 13.41 -18.00 3.22
CA LEU A 34 13.74 -16.85 2.38
C LEU A 34 13.77 -17.20 0.89
N MET A 35 13.76 -18.51 0.58
CA MET A 35 13.75 -19.01 -0.80
C MET A 35 12.34 -19.32 -1.33
N SER A 36 11.33 -19.36 -0.47
CA SER A 36 9.95 -19.68 -0.84
C SER A 36 9.12 -18.47 -1.28
N ASP A 37 9.62 -17.26 -1.08
CA ASP A 37 9.08 -16.07 -1.73
C ASP A 37 9.86 -15.84 -3.02
N GLU A 38 9.30 -16.43 -4.07
CA GLU A 38 9.44 -15.98 -5.44
C GLU A 38 9.64 -14.47 -5.48
N LYS A 39 10.71 -14.05 -6.16
CA LYS A 39 10.90 -12.69 -6.67
C LYS A 39 9.84 -12.40 -7.74
N ASP A 40 8.57 -12.43 -7.38
CA ASP A 40 7.54 -11.69 -8.07
C ASP A 40 7.06 -10.60 -7.12
N GLU A 41 7.47 -9.40 -7.49
CA GLU A 41 6.98 -8.13 -7.00
C GLU A 41 7.64 -7.62 -5.70
N LEU A 42 8.72 -6.87 -5.91
CA LEU A 42 8.72 -5.51 -5.38
C LEU A 42 7.68 -4.71 -6.19
N PRO A 43 6.47 -4.39 -5.70
CA PRO A 43 5.91 -3.10 -6.01
C PRO A 43 6.77 -2.11 -5.23
N LYS A 44 7.51 -1.26 -5.95
CA LYS A 44 7.79 0.10 -5.49
C LYS A 44 6.43 0.73 -5.24
N ASP A 45 5.86 0.49 -4.06
CA ASP A 45 4.66 1.18 -3.66
C ASP A 45 4.52 1.19 -2.14
N GLN A 46 5.13 2.23 -1.59
CA GLN A 46 4.42 3.02 -0.60
C GLN A 46 3.28 3.86 -1.25
N ILE A 47 2.49 3.32 -2.17
CA ILE A 47 1.09 3.73 -2.28
C ILE A 47 0.35 2.81 -1.33
N ASN A 48 -0.03 3.36 -0.19
CA ASN A 48 -1.01 2.79 0.70
C ASN A 48 -2.29 2.43 -0.10
N PRO A 49 -2.61 1.16 -0.38
CA PRO A 49 -3.82 0.84 -1.13
C PRO A 49 -5.11 0.99 -0.29
N THR A 50 -5.00 1.39 0.98
CA THR A 50 -6.11 1.33 1.93
C THR A 50 -6.10 2.53 2.88
N SER A 51 -6.28 3.75 2.34
CA SER A 51 -6.96 4.84 3.06
C SER A 51 -7.39 6.01 2.17
N GLU A 52 -6.83 6.17 0.96
CA GLU A 52 -7.21 7.29 0.09
C GLU A 52 -8.49 7.07 -0.71
N LYS A 53 -8.94 5.81 -0.90
CA LYS A 53 -10.13 5.55 -1.73
C LYS A 53 -11.41 6.21 -1.22
N LEU A 54 -11.52 6.43 0.09
CA LEU A 54 -12.67 7.09 0.69
C LEU A 54 -12.54 8.62 0.73
N SER A 55 -11.31 9.16 0.70
CA SER A 55 -11.05 10.62 0.74
C SER A 55 -11.34 11.30 -0.60
N TRP A 56 -10.88 10.71 -1.72
CA TRP A 56 -11.13 11.30 -3.05
C TRP A 56 -12.61 11.25 -3.44
N LEU A 57 -13.34 10.21 -3.00
CA LEU A 57 -14.78 10.11 -3.22
C LEU A 57 -15.54 11.26 -2.56
N GLN A 58 -15.12 11.69 -1.37
CA GLN A 58 -15.73 12.84 -0.69
C GLN A 58 -15.45 14.17 -1.40
N ILE A 59 -14.23 14.34 -1.91
CA ILE A 59 -13.86 15.53 -2.70
C ILE A 59 -14.66 15.55 -4.01
N ALA A 60 -14.72 14.42 -4.72
CA ALA A 60 -15.50 14.29 -5.94
C ALA A 60 -16.99 14.54 -5.69
N ALA A 61 -17.56 13.97 -4.63
CA ALA A 61 -18.96 14.20 -4.26
C ALA A 61 -19.26 15.68 -3.98
N ARG A 62 -18.36 16.40 -3.28
CA ARG A 62 -18.51 17.84 -3.04
C ARG A 62 -18.49 18.65 -4.33
N VAL A 63 -17.57 18.36 -5.24
CA VAL A 63 -17.49 19.03 -6.55
C VAL A 63 -18.74 18.77 -7.37
N ILE A 64 -19.22 17.52 -7.39
CA ILE A 64 -20.45 17.14 -8.10
C ILE A 64 -21.65 17.92 -7.56
N VAL A 65 -21.82 18.01 -6.24
CA VAL A 65 -22.93 18.77 -5.64
C VAL A 65 -22.89 20.25 -6.03
N VAL A 66 -21.71 20.89 -6.01
CA VAL A 66 -21.57 22.30 -6.42
C VAL A 66 -21.92 22.48 -7.90
N LEU A 67 -21.47 21.57 -8.77
CA LEU A 67 -21.81 21.59 -10.19
C LEU A 67 -23.31 21.42 -10.43
N VAL A 68 -23.95 20.49 -9.73
CA VAL A 68 -25.41 20.26 -9.83
C VAL A 68 -26.17 21.52 -9.43
N VAL A 69 -25.79 22.17 -8.33
CA VAL A 69 -26.43 23.42 -7.88
C VAL A 69 -26.23 24.56 -8.89
N ALA A 70 -25.01 24.70 -9.44
CA ALA A 70 -24.72 25.73 -10.44
C ALA A 70 -25.50 25.51 -11.73
N VAL A 71 -25.55 24.28 -12.24
CA VAL A 71 -26.32 23.92 -13.44
C VAL A 71 -27.81 24.11 -13.20
N PHE A 72 -28.34 23.69 -12.05
CA PHE A 72 -29.74 23.88 -11.70
C PHE A 72 -30.09 25.37 -11.60
N GLY A 73 -29.27 26.16 -10.91
CA GLY A 73 -29.45 27.61 -10.82
C GLY A 73 -29.37 28.31 -12.17
N TYR A 74 -28.44 27.90 -13.04
CA TYR A 74 -28.34 28.40 -14.41
C TYR A 74 -29.58 28.07 -15.23
N LEU A 75 -30.06 26.83 -15.20
CA LEU A 75 -31.25 26.40 -15.94
C LEU A 75 -32.52 27.09 -15.44
N VAL A 76 -32.70 27.21 -14.13
CA VAL A 76 -33.83 27.95 -13.54
C VAL A 76 -33.73 29.43 -13.91
N GLY A 77 -32.56 30.04 -13.76
CA GLY A 77 -32.35 31.43 -14.18
C GLY A 77 -32.67 31.63 -15.66
N TYR A 78 -32.27 30.69 -16.53
CA TYR A 78 -32.54 30.73 -17.96
C TYR A 78 -34.01 30.50 -18.31
N LEU A 79 -34.76 29.72 -17.52
CA LEU A 79 -36.17 29.44 -17.77
C LEU A 79 -37.09 30.59 -17.35
N PHE A 80 -36.65 31.40 -16.38
CA PHE A 80 -37.43 32.48 -15.76
C PHE A 80 -36.91 33.89 -16.06
N ALA A 81 -35.80 34.02 -16.79
CA ALA A 81 -35.28 35.28 -17.35
C ALA A 81 -35.81 35.51 -18.76
#